data_AF-A0A7W1SV96-F1
#
_entry.id   AF-A0A7W1SV96-F1
#
_cell.length_a   1.000
_cell.length_b   1.000
_cell.length_c   1.000
_cell.angle_alpha   90.00
_cell.angle_beta   90.00
_cell.angle_gamma   90.00
#
_symmetry.space_group_name_H-M   'P 1'
#
loop_
_entity.id
_entity.type
_entity.pdbx_description
1 polymer ?
#
loop_
_entity_poly.entity_id
_entity_poly.type
_entity_poly.pdbx_seq_one_letter_code
_entity_poly.pdbx_strand_id
1 'polypeptide(L)'
;MSTAIPSWLEEYEQLLAVNRSLNEAADALGKITVLHPEARERLHAQAQRLTYLRSSVAAEVLEMLLDLEQAAATQLDGQIRAREDRTRDPDEVYLEVAQRERERKEQGVPARVRFLGREDRTTSTPAGKRMSRQRKK
;
A
#
# COMPACT_ATOMS: atom_id res chain seq x y z
N MET A 1 -19.47 9.99 20.73
CA MET A 1 -18.37 9.78 19.76
C MET A 1 -18.65 10.67 18.57
N SER A 2 -17.87 11.74 18.40
CA SER A 2 -18.07 12.71 17.31
C SER A 2 -17.65 12.04 16.00
N THR A 3 -18.59 11.78 15.11
CA THR A 3 -18.31 11.40 13.72
C THR A 3 -17.85 12.66 12.99
N ALA A 4 -16.59 13.06 13.23
CA ALA A 4 -15.97 14.11 12.46
C ALA A 4 -15.95 13.64 11.00
N ILE A 5 -16.59 14.42 10.13
CA ILE A 5 -16.52 14.21 8.69
C ILE A 5 -15.03 14.25 8.32
N PRO A 6 -14.52 13.27 7.57
CA PRO A 6 -13.12 13.30 7.14
C PRO A 6 -12.85 14.54 6.29
N SER A 7 -11.75 15.25 6.53
CA SER A 7 -11.40 16.50 5.82
C SER A 7 -11.35 16.33 4.29
N TRP A 8 -10.99 15.14 3.82
CA TRP A 8 -10.97 14.81 2.39
C TRP A 8 -12.37 14.83 1.74
N LEU A 9 -13.45 14.65 2.51
CA LEU A 9 -14.81 14.73 1.99
C LEU A 9 -15.19 16.16 1.63
N GLU A 10 -14.81 17.14 2.46
CA GLU A 10 -15.04 18.56 2.19
C GLU A 10 -14.25 19.01 0.95
N GLU A 11 -13.00 18.56 0.82
CA GLU A 11 -12.16 18.80 -0.36
C GLU A 11 -12.79 18.20 -1.63
N TYR A 12 -13.31 16.97 -1.54
CA TYR A 12 -14.01 16.31 -2.64
C TYR A 12 -15.30 17.05 -3.06
N GLU A 13 -16.10 17.50 -2.09
CA GLU A 13 -17.31 18.27 -2.36
C GLU A 13 -17.01 19.60 -3.05
N GLN A 14 -15.94 20.29 -2.65
CA GLN A 14 -15.48 21.52 -3.30
C GLN A 14 -15.05 21.26 -4.74
N LEU A 15 -14.28 20.20 -4.99
CA LEU A 15 -13.86 19.81 -6.34
C LEU A 15 -15.07 19.45 -7.23
N LEU A 16 -16.05 18.75 -6.67
CA LEU A 16 -17.30 18.43 -7.36
C LEU A 16 -18.09 19.70 -7.71
N ALA A 17 -18.14 20.68 -6.81
CA ALA A 17 -18.77 21.98 -7.06
C ALA A 17 -18.09 22.73 -8.22
N VAL A 18 -16.75 22.77 -8.23
CA VAL A 18 -15.97 23.39 -9.32
C VAL A 18 -16.28 22.69 -10.65
N ASN A 19 -16.30 21.35 -10.68
CA ASN A 19 -16.59 20.59 -11.90
C ASN A 19 -18.00 20.92 -12.46
N ARG A 20 -19.02 20.97 -11.58
CA ARG A 20 -20.38 21.36 -11.96
C ARG A 20 -20.43 22.77 -12.55
N SER A 21 -19.78 23.74 -11.91
CA SER A 21 -19.74 25.12 -12.41
C SER A 21 -19.04 25.24 -13.77
N LEU A 22 -17.97 24.47 -14.00
CA LEU A 22 -17.29 24.45 -15.31
C LEU A 22 -18.19 23.86 -16.41
N ASN A 23 -18.96 22.81 -16.10
CA ASN A 23 -19.96 22.25 -17.02
C ASN A 23 -21.05 23.26 -17.35
N GLU A 24 -21.63 23.89 -16.34
CA GLU A 24 -22.69 24.88 -16.51
C GLU A 24 -22.20 26.07 -17.36
N ALA A 25 -20.95 26.51 -17.16
CA ALA A 25 -20.34 27.56 -17.96
C ALA A 25 -20.15 27.15 -19.43
N ALA A 26 -19.70 25.91 -19.68
CA ALA A 26 -19.55 25.38 -21.04
C ALA A 26 -20.91 25.27 -21.76
N ASP A 27 -21.94 24.78 -21.07
CA ASP A 27 -23.31 24.69 -21.60
C ASP A 27 -23.90 26.07 -21.89
N ALA A 28 -23.67 27.05 -21.00
CA ALA A 28 -24.11 28.43 -21.21
C ALA A 28 -23.46 29.04 -22.45
N LEU A 29 -22.15 28.83 -22.66
CA LEU A 29 -21.47 29.27 -23.88
C LEU A 29 -22.03 28.60 -25.14
N GLY A 30 -22.37 27.31 -25.06
CA GLY A 30 -23.06 26.60 -26.14
C GLY A 30 -24.38 27.28 -26.52
N LYS A 31 -25.20 27.64 -25.52
CA LYS A 31 -26.47 28.35 -25.73
C LYS A 31 -26.27 29.76 -26.32
N ILE A 32 -25.29 30.51 -25.82
CA ILE A 32 -24.97 31.85 -26.34
C ILE A 32 -24.50 31.76 -27.80
N THR A 33 -23.76 30.71 -28.15
CA THR A 33 -23.27 30.47 -29.52
C THR A 33 -24.43 30.30 -30.52
N VAL A 34 -25.55 29.73 -30.08
CA VAL A 34 -26.77 29.60 -30.91
C VAL A 34 -27.44 30.96 -31.12
N LEU A 35 -27.42 31.83 -30.11
CA LEU A 35 -28.05 33.16 -30.15
C LEU A 35 -27.20 34.22 -30.87
N HIS A 36 -25.87 34.07 -30.87
CA HIS A 36 -24.92 35.01 -31.45
C HIS A 36 -23.96 34.32 -32.44
N PRO A 37 -24.42 34.00 -33.67
CA PRO A 37 -23.60 33.32 -34.68
C PRO A 37 -22.33 34.09 -35.05
N GLU A 38 -22.37 35.42 -34.98
CA GLU A 38 -21.22 36.32 -35.24
C GLU A 38 -20.08 36.14 -34.22
N ALA A 39 -20.38 35.62 -33.03
CA ALA A 39 -19.39 35.35 -31.99
C ALA A 39 -18.98 33.87 -31.93
N ARG A 40 -19.47 33.03 -32.86
CA ARG A 40 -19.38 31.57 -32.80
C ARG A 40 -17.96 31.06 -32.66
N GLU A 41 -17.02 31.53 -33.48
CA GLU A 41 -15.64 31.06 -33.42
C GLU A 41 -14.99 31.36 -32.06
N ARG A 42 -15.19 32.59 -31.57
CA ARG A 42 -14.65 33.02 -30.26
C ARG A 42 -15.27 32.22 -29.11
N LEU A 43 -16.59 32.05 -29.10
CA LEU A 43 -17.29 31.31 -28.05
C LEU A 43 -16.96 29.82 -28.08
N HIS A 44 -16.82 29.24 -29.27
CA HIS A 44 -16.40 27.85 -29.44
C HIS A 44 -14.98 27.62 -28.91
N ALA A 45 -14.05 28.53 -29.21
CA ALA A 45 -12.69 28.45 -28.67
C ALA A 45 -12.67 28.53 -27.12
N GLN A 46 -13.54 29.35 -26.51
CA GLN A 46 -13.66 29.41 -25.05
C GLN A 46 -14.30 28.14 -24.46
N ALA A 47 -15.34 27.60 -25.10
CA ALA A 47 -15.96 26.34 -24.68
C ALA A 47 -14.97 25.16 -24.75
N GLN A 48 -14.12 25.11 -25.77
CA GLN A 48 -13.04 24.11 -25.88
C GLN A 48 -12.00 24.28 -24.75
N ARG A 49 -11.61 25.52 -24.42
CA ARG A 49 -10.69 25.79 -23.30
C ARG A 49 -11.27 25.37 -21.95
N LEU A 50 -12.55 25.63 -21.70
CA LEU A 50 -13.23 25.19 -20.49
C LEU A 50 -13.31 23.66 -20.43
N THR A 51 -13.64 23.01 -21.54
CA THR A 51 -13.67 21.55 -21.62
C THR A 51 -12.29 20.96 -21.31
N TYR A 52 -11.22 21.56 -21.87
CA TYR A 52 -9.85 21.16 -21.61
C TYR A 52 -9.48 21.33 -20.13
N LEU A 53 -9.74 22.50 -19.56
CA LEU A 53 -9.47 22.78 -18.14
C LEU A 53 -10.20 21.77 -17.25
N ARG A 54 -11.48 21.51 -17.53
CA ARG A 54 -12.29 20.52 -16.81
C ARG A 54 -11.65 19.14 -16.88
N SER A 55 -11.22 18.70 -18.07
CA SER A 55 -10.57 17.39 -18.22
C SER A 55 -9.24 17.30 -17.49
N SER A 56 -8.45 18.38 -17.46
CA SER A 56 -7.17 18.43 -16.75
C SER A 56 -7.40 18.29 -15.24
N VAL A 57 -8.28 19.11 -14.67
CA VAL A 57 -8.61 19.07 -13.25
C VAL A 57 -9.20 17.72 -12.87
N ALA A 58 -10.10 17.16 -13.70
CA ALA A 58 -10.68 15.84 -13.43
C ALA A 58 -9.63 14.73 -13.40
N ALA A 59 -8.62 14.79 -14.28
CA ALA A 59 -7.52 13.82 -14.29
C ALA A 59 -6.68 13.91 -13.02
N GLU A 60 -6.29 15.12 -12.59
CA GLU A 60 -5.53 15.35 -11.36
C GLU A 60 -6.29 14.86 -10.12
N VAL A 61 -7.60 15.12 -10.04
CA VAL A 61 -8.45 14.65 -8.94
C VAL A 61 -8.54 13.13 -8.90
N LEU A 62 -8.68 12.47 -10.05
CA LEU A 62 -8.71 11.01 -10.12
C LEU A 62 -7.39 10.38 -9.67
N GLU A 63 -6.26 11.01 -10.01
CA GLU A 63 -4.93 10.55 -9.55
C GLU A 63 -4.81 10.65 -8.03
N MET A 64 -5.20 11.78 -7.43
CA MET A 64 -5.21 11.94 -5.97
C MET A 64 -6.13 10.93 -5.26
N LEU A 65 -7.31 10.66 -5.83
CA LEU A 65 -8.23 9.66 -5.28
C LEU A 65 -7.64 8.24 -5.35
N LEU A 66 -6.98 7.90 -6.45
CA LEU A 66 -6.33 6.61 -6.61
C LEU A 66 -5.25 6.40 -5.54
N ASP A 67 -4.43 7.42 -5.26
CA ASP A 67 -3.41 7.37 -4.22
C ASP A 67 -4.02 7.13 -2.82
N LEU A 68 -5.13 7.80 -2.51
CA LEU A 68 -5.85 7.63 -1.25
C LEU A 68 -6.45 6.22 -1.13
N GLU A 69 -7.06 5.71 -2.19
CA GLU A 69 -7.62 4.35 -2.23
C GLU A 69 -6.53 3.30 -2.05
N GLN A 70 -5.37 3.48 -2.68
CA GLN A 70 -4.25 2.55 -2.58
C GLN A 70 -3.61 2.58 -1.19
N ALA A 71 -3.54 3.74 -0.55
CA ALA A 71 -3.13 3.85 0.85
C ALA A 71 -4.11 3.12 1.78
N ALA A 72 -5.42 3.30 1.58
CA ALA A 72 -6.46 2.61 2.34
C ALA A 72 -6.41 1.08 2.14
N ALA A 73 -6.21 0.62 0.90
CA ALA A 73 -6.06 -0.80 0.59
C ALA A 73 -4.83 -1.40 1.29
N THR A 74 -3.69 -0.70 1.24
CA THR A 74 -2.47 -1.14 1.94
C THR A 74 -2.68 -1.26 3.45
N GLN A 75 -3.41 -0.30 4.04
CA GLN A 75 -3.76 -0.33 5.45
C GLN A 75 -4.67 -1.52 5.78
N LEU A 76 -5.68 -1.78 4.94
CA LEU A 76 -6.59 -2.91 5.11
C LEU A 76 -5.85 -4.26 5.01
N ASP A 77 -4.97 -4.41 4.02
CA ASP A 77 -4.13 -5.61 3.87
C ASP A 77 -3.27 -5.86 5.11
N GLY A 78 -2.68 -4.80 5.68
CA GLY A 78 -1.94 -4.89 6.94
C GLY A 78 -2.81 -5.36 8.10
N GLN A 79 -4.05 -4.89 8.20
CA GLN A 79 -5.01 -5.32 9.22
C GLN A 79 -5.45 -6.77 9.03
N ILE A 80 -5.67 -7.21 7.78
CA ILE A 80 -6.01 -8.58 7.45
C ILE A 80 -4.86 -9.51 7.86
N ARG A 81 -3.62 -9.22 7.43
CA ARG A 81 -2.44 -10.02 7.81
C ARG A 81 -2.23 -10.06 9.32
N ALA A 82 -2.35 -8.91 9.99
CA ALA A 82 -2.21 -8.87 11.45
C ALA A 82 -3.32 -9.68 12.16
N ARG A 83 -4.51 -9.76 11.59
CA ARG A 83 -5.60 -10.60 12.08
C ARG A 83 -5.30 -12.07 11.84
N GLU A 84 -4.88 -12.43 10.63
CA GLU A 84 -4.50 -13.79 10.26
C GLU A 84 -3.39 -14.32 11.18
N ASP A 85 -2.32 -13.52 11.39
CA ASP A 85 -1.22 -13.85 12.30
C ASP A 85 -1.70 -14.06 13.74
N ARG A 86 -2.68 -13.27 14.21
CA ARG A 86 -3.27 -13.45 15.56
C ARG A 86 -4.11 -14.72 15.68
N THR A 87 -4.71 -15.18 14.58
CA THR A 87 -5.54 -16.39 14.55
C THR A 87 -4.77 -17.64 14.11
N ARG A 88 -3.50 -17.50 13.74
CA ARG A 88 -2.67 -18.58 13.26
C ARG A 88 -2.40 -19.58 14.38
N ASP A 89 -2.60 -20.86 14.10
CA ASP A 89 -2.34 -21.92 15.07
C ASP A 89 -0.85 -21.91 15.44
N PRO A 90 -0.49 -21.80 16.74
CA PRO A 90 0.90 -21.87 17.18
C PRO A 90 1.66 -23.09 16.65
N ASP A 91 0.97 -24.22 16.46
CA ASP A 91 1.58 -25.46 15.96
C ASP A 91 1.94 -25.36 14.47
N GLU A 92 1.14 -24.68 13.66
CA GLU A 92 1.46 -24.40 12.25
C GLU A 92 2.69 -23.50 12.14
N VAL A 93 2.76 -22.45 12.98
CA VAL A 93 3.93 -21.55 13.04
C VAL A 93 5.17 -22.35 13.45
N TYR A 94 5.06 -23.24 14.42
CA TYR A 94 6.15 -24.10 14.86
C TYR A 94 6.66 -25.01 13.73
N LEU A 95 5.76 -25.65 12.99
CA LEU A 95 6.09 -26.50 11.84
C LEU A 95 6.77 -25.71 10.71
N GLU A 96 6.28 -24.50 10.43
CA GLU A 96 6.85 -23.63 9.39
C GLU A 96 8.28 -23.17 9.75
N VAL A 97 8.52 -22.81 11.01
CA VAL A 97 9.87 -22.48 11.50
C VAL A 97 10.77 -23.72 11.47
N ALA A 98 10.25 -24.89 11.85
CA ALA A 98 11.00 -26.14 11.81
C ALA A 98 11.39 -26.56 10.39
N GLN A 99 10.56 -26.26 9.39
CA GLN A 99 10.84 -26.49 7.98
C GLN A 99 11.96 -25.56 7.48
N ARG A 100 11.85 -24.24 7.76
CA ARG A 100 12.89 -23.25 7.38
C ARG A 100 14.25 -23.56 8.00
N GLU A 101 14.28 -24.04 9.25
CA GLU A 101 15.55 -24.43 9.89
C GLU A 101 16.14 -25.71 9.29
N ARG A 102 15.32 -26.64 8.78
CA ARG A 102 15.81 -27.79 7.99
C ARG A 102 16.42 -27.34 6.68
N GLU A 103 15.73 -26.46 5.94
CA GLU A 103 16.25 -25.90 4.68
C GLU A 103 17.57 -25.14 4.89
N ARG A 104 17.70 -24.38 5.99
CA ARG A 104 18.98 -23.70 6.34
C ARG A 104 20.09 -24.69 6.66
N LYS A 105 19.76 -25.80 7.34
CA LYS A 105 20.71 -26.88 7.60
C LYS A 105 21.16 -27.56 6.30
N GLU A 106 20.25 -27.79 5.36
CA GLU A 106 20.56 -28.30 4.02
C GLU A 106 21.45 -27.34 3.22
N GLN A 107 21.26 -26.03 3.39
CA GLN A 107 22.10 -24.98 2.81
C GLN A 107 23.42 -24.75 3.58
N GLY A 108 23.69 -25.52 4.64
CA GLY A 108 24.91 -25.41 5.45
C GLY A 108 25.00 -24.17 6.34
N VAL A 109 23.89 -23.44 6.51
CA VAL A 109 23.84 -22.21 7.30
C VAL A 109 23.46 -22.54 8.75
N PRO A 110 24.11 -21.96 9.78
CA PRO A 110 23.83 -22.29 11.17
C PRO A 110 22.38 -21.97 11.57
N ALA A 111 21.83 -22.86 12.38
CA ALA A 111 20.47 -22.75 12.90
C ALA A 111 20.29 -21.49 13.76
N ARG A 112 19.17 -20.80 13.61
CA ARG A 112 18.81 -19.61 14.41
C ARG A 112 18.03 -19.96 15.66
N VAL A 113 17.31 -21.08 15.65
CA VAL A 113 16.41 -21.47 16.72
C VAL A 113 16.70 -22.93 17.08
N ARG A 114 16.72 -23.22 18.39
CA ARG A 114 16.92 -24.57 18.91
C ARG A 114 15.63 -25.07 19.53
N PHE A 115 15.06 -26.13 18.95
CA PHE A 115 13.78 -26.69 19.39
C PHE A 115 13.94 -27.53 20.65
N LEU A 116 13.18 -27.22 21.70
CA LEU A 116 13.18 -27.98 22.96
C LEU A 116 12.63 -29.40 22.72
N GLY A 117 13.39 -30.42 23.12
CA GLY A 117 13.00 -31.84 23.03
C GLY A 117 13.41 -32.57 21.75
N ARG A 118 13.99 -31.87 20.75
CA ARG A 118 14.61 -32.53 19.59
C ARG A 118 16.11 -32.62 19.84
N GLU A 119 16.58 -33.77 20.31
CA GLU A 119 18.01 -34.06 20.34
C GLU A 119 18.54 -34.02 18.91
N ASP A 120 19.22 -32.93 18.54
CA ASP A 120 20.02 -32.87 17.33
C ASP A 120 21.20 -33.84 17.47
N ARG A 121 20.94 -35.12 17.19
CA ARG A 121 22.00 -36.11 16.89
C ARG A 121 22.57 -35.82 15.51
N THR A 122 23.20 -34.66 15.36
CA THR A 122 24.20 -34.48 14.31
C THR A 122 25.52 -34.18 15.00
N THR A 123 26.24 -35.27 15.19
CA THR A 123 27.68 -35.36 15.40
C THR A 123 28.44 -34.23 14.72
N SER A 124 29.02 -33.34 15.52
CA SER A 124 30.30 -32.72 15.16
C SER A 124 31.16 -32.73 16.41
N THR A 125 31.91 -33.81 16.55
CA THR A 125 33.06 -33.86 17.45
C THR A 125 34.04 -32.78 17.00
N PRO A 126 34.42 -31.80 17.84
CA PRO A 126 35.61 -31.01 17.56
C PRO A 126 36.81 -31.89 17.93
N ALA A 127 37.49 -32.37 16.90
CA ALA A 127 38.81 -32.94 17.04
C ALA A 127 39.77 -31.88 17.62
N GLY A 128 40.43 -32.24 18.73
CA GLY A 128 41.74 -31.69 19.10
C GLY A 128 41.76 -30.45 20.00
N LYS A 129 42.12 -30.65 21.27
CA LYS A 129 43.50 -30.43 21.75
C LYS A 129 43.63 -30.86 23.21
N ARG A 130 44.34 -31.97 23.41
CA ARG A 130 45.01 -32.32 24.66
C ARG A 130 45.92 -31.16 25.05
N MET A 131 45.64 -30.51 26.18
CA MET A 131 46.62 -29.69 26.88
C MET A 131 46.91 -30.35 28.23
N SER A 132 48.07 -30.98 28.32
CA SER A 132 48.70 -31.43 29.54
C SER A 132 49.04 -30.22 30.42
N ARG A 133 48.36 -30.08 31.55
CA ARG A 133 48.83 -29.22 32.64
C ARG A 133 49.87 -30.00 33.45
N GLN A 134 51.15 -29.70 33.21
CA GLN A 134 52.21 -30.03 34.16
C GLN A 134 52.04 -29.16 35.41
N ARG A 135 51.80 -29.81 36.55
CA ARG A 135 52.05 -29.25 37.89
C ARG A 135 53.57 -29.19 38.11
N LYS A 136 54.12 -28.01 38.38
CA LYS A 136 55.40 -27.88 39.08
C LYS A 136 55.12 -27.44 40.52
N LYS A 137 55.77 -28.15 41.44
CA LYS A 137 55.97 -27.79 42.85
C LYS A 137 56.95 -26.64 42.95
#